data_AF-A0A2R6GMD7-F1
#
_entry.id   AF-A0A2R6GMD7-F1
#
_cell.length_a   1.000
_cell.length_b   1.000
_cell.length_c   1.000
_cell.angle_alpha   90.00
_cell.angle_beta   90.00
_cell.angle_gamma   90.00
#
_symmetry.space_group_name_H-M   'P 1'
#
loop_
_entity.id
_entity.type
_entity.pdbx_description
1 polymer ?
#
loop_
_entity_poly.entity_id
_entity_poly.type
_entity_poly.pdbx_seq_one_letter_code
_entity_poly.pdbx_strand_id
1 'polypeptide(L)'
;MGTAEDVEGATRESLLEALQVRRSMEIKSDRGELPRPTPSEVTTYADHAHYYATDRAHDAMAFLRGLPVRAVDDAPTTDAERSFPSMVTALRERGFDTYDVDLTTDRARRAGYRQTRVVAPGLNVANLSYEHRLLGNDRLRSLAREANGTVSFNPHPHPIG
;
A
#
# COMPACT_ATOMS: atom_id res chain seq x y z
N MET A 1 6.07 0.52 2.14
CA MET A 1 4.97 -0.25 2.76
C MET A 1 5.21 -1.72 2.41
N GLY A 2 5.85 -2.45 3.31
CA GLY A 2 6.13 -3.86 3.12
C GLY A 2 4.98 -4.75 3.55
N THR A 3 4.82 -5.86 2.83
CA THR A 3 3.91 -6.94 3.18
C THR A 3 4.65 -8.25 3.05
N ALA A 4 4.81 -8.97 4.15
CA ALA A 4 5.49 -10.25 4.15
C ALA A 4 4.75 -11.27 5.01
N GLU A 5 5.28 -12.48 4.97
CA GLU A 5 4.82 -13.63 5.74
C GLU A 5 4.98 -13.45 7.27
N ASP A 6 5.88 -12.58 7.69
CA ASP A 6 6.09 -12.19 9.08
C ASP A 6 6.42 -10.70 9.22
N VAL A 7 6.39 -10.23 10.47
CA VAL A 7 6.56 -8.81 10.81
C VAL A 7 7.99 -8.34 10.57
N GLU A 8 8.99 -9.19 10.77
CA GLU A 8 10.38 -8.86 10.47
C GLU A 8 10.58 -8.63 8.97
N GLY A 9 10.07 -9.53 8.13
CA GLY A 9 10.08 -9.40 6.68
C GLY A 9 9.34 -8.15 6.21
N ALA A 10 8.14 -7.88 6.75
CA ALA A 10 7.36 -6.71 6.39
C ALA A 10 8.05 -5.40 6.82
N THR A 11 8.73 -5.41 7.96
CA THR A 11 9.53 -4.28 8.45
C THR A 11 10.73 -4.05 7.54
N ARG A 12 11.47 -5.12 7.20
CA ARG A 12 12.63 -5.05 6.30
C ARG A 12 12.25 -4.52 4.92
N GLU A 13 11.17 -5.03 4.34
CA GLU A 13 10.67 -4.57 3.05
C GLU A 13 10.22 -3.11 3.10
N SER A 14 9.48 -2.71 4.16
CA SER A 14 9.10 -1.31 4.37
C SER A 14 10.30 -0.37 4.41
N LEU A 15 11.37 -0.76 5.12
CA LEU A 15 12.60 0.03 5.21
C LEU A 15 13.33 0.09 3.86
N LEU A 16 13.38 -1.01 3.12
CA LEU A 16 14.01 -1.05 1.80
C LEU A 16 13.27 -0.17 0.79
N GLU A 17 11.94 -0.22 0.76
CA GLU A 17 11.14 0.65 -0.10
C GLU A 17 11.35 2.13 0.23
N ALA A 18 11.30 2.50 1.52
CA ALA A 18 11.55 3.87 1.96
C ALA A 18 12.93 4.38 1.51
N LEU A 19 13.98 3.54 1.63
CA LEU A 19 15.33 3.87 1.17
C LEU A 19 15.42 3.99 -0.36
N GLN A 20 14.75 3.10 -1.11
CA GLN A 20 14.71 3.15 -2.57
C GLN A 20 14.01 4.42 -3.07
N VAL A 21 12.88 4.78 -2.47
CA VAL A 21 12.16 6.03 -2.77
C VAL A 21 13.04 7.23 -2.49
N ARG A 22 13.65 7.30 -1.30
CA ARG A 22 14.55 8.41 -0.94
C ARG A 22 15.70 8.55 -1.93
N ARG A 23 16.38 7.44 -2.25
CA ARG A 23 17.50 7.45 -3.19
C ARG A 23 17.08 7.87 -4.61
N SER A 24 15.92 7.40 -5.07
CA SER A 24 15.36 7.80 -6.36
C SER A 24 15.08 9.31 -6.43
N MET A 25 14.61 9.89 -5.32
CA MET A 25 14.34 11.32 -5.20
C MET A 25 15.61 12.16 -5.16
N GLU A 26 16.64 11.75 -4.40
CA GLU A 26 17.96 12.40 -4.38
C GLU A 26 18.55 12.50 -5.80
N ILE A 27 18.60 11.39 -6.53
CA ILE A 27 19.15 11.34 -7.91
C ILE A 27 18.40 12.28 -8.86
N LYS A 28 17.08 12.44 -8.67
CA LYS A 28 16.26 13.34 -9.49
C LYS A 28 16.43 14.80 -9.08
N SER A 29 16.61 15.09 -7.80
CA SER A 29 16.84 16.45 -7.30
C SER A 29 18.19 17.01 -7.74
N ASP A 30 19.23 16.17 -7.80
CA ASP A 30 20.55 16.57 -8.31
C ASP A 30 20.51 16.97 -9.80
N ARG A 31 19.42 16.65 -10.51
CA ARG A 31 19.20 16.94 -11.93
C ARG A 31 18.36 18.21 -12.19
N GLY A 32 17.86 18.89 -11.14
CA GLY A 32 17.07 20.12 -11.28
C GLY A 32 15.97 20.28 -10.22
N GLU A 33 15.12 21.31 -10.38
CA GLU A 33 13.98 21.52 -9.48
C GLU A 33 13.01 20.34 -9.51
N LEU A 34 12.62 19.87 -8.33
CA LEU A 34 11.62 18.82 -8.20
C LEU A 34 10.22 19.37 -8.51
N PRO A 35 9.39 18.66 -9.30
CA PRO A 35 8.00 19.00 -9.49
C PRO A 35 7.25 19.16 -8.17
N ARG A 36 6.20 19.99 -8.15
CA ARG A 36 5.34 20.22 -6.98
C ARG A 36 3.87 20.06 -7.38
N PRO A 37 3.42 18.82 -7.62
CA PRO A 37 2.06 18.59 -8.10
C PRO A 37 1.02 19.03 -7.06
N THR A 38 -0.10 19.55 -7.54
CA THR A 38 -1.34 19.67 -6.78
C THR A 38 -1.99 18.28 -6.63
N PRO A 39 -2.97 18.08 -5.71
CA PRO A 39 -3.61 16.79 -5.55
C PRO A 39 -4.14 16.18 -6.86
N SER A 40 -4.82 16.97 -7.70
CA SER A 40 -5.39 16.52 -8.98
C SER A 40 -4.35 16.12 -10.03
N GLU A 41 -3.09 16.53 -9.86
CA GLU A 41 -1.98 16.19 -10.76
C GLU A 41 -1.27 14.89 -10.33
N VAL A 42 -1.59 14.35 -9.15
CA VAL A 42 -0.99 13.11 -8.67
C VAL A 42 -1.63 11.91 -9.35
N THR A 43 -0.86 11.27 -10.24
CA THR A 43 -1.31 10.10 -11.02
C THR A 43 -0.30 8.95 -11.04
N THR A 44 0.95 9.20 -10.65
CA THR A 44 2.04 8.23 -10.64
C THR A 44 2.74 8.18 -9.28
N TYR A 45 3.44 7.07 -9.00
CA TYR A 45 4.27 6.94 -7.80
C TYR A 45 5.28 8.09 -7.61
N ALA A 46 5.83 8.62 -8.71
CA ALA A 46 6.74 9.75 -8.65
C ALA A 46 6.03 11.02 -8.20
N ASP A 47 4.82 11.28 -8.69
CA ASP A 47 4.03 12.45 -8.29
C ASP A 47 3.70 12.43 -6.81
N HIS A 48 3.37 11.25 -6.27
CA HIS A 48 3.17 11.09 -4.82
C HIS A 48 4.44 11.42 -4.02
N ALA A 49 5.59 10.94 -4.46
CA ALA A 49 6.87 11.26 -3.82
C ALA A 49 7.15 12.76 -3.84
N HIS A 50 6.93 13.40 -4.99
CA HIS A 50 7.09 14.85 -5.18
C HIS A 50 6.10 15.66 -4.34
N TYR A 51 4.83 15.24 -4.27
CA TYR A 51 3.80 15.87 -3.44
C TYR A 51 4.23 15.93 -1.97
N TYR A 52 4.70 14.80 -1.44
CA TYR A 52 5.07 14.64 -0.04
C TYR A 52 6.46 15.16 0.32
N ALA A 53 7.31 15.46 -0.67
CA ALA A 53 8.61 16.09 -0.46
C ALA A 53 8.53 17.60 -0.18
N THR A 54 7.32 18.17 -0.11
CA THR A 54 7.09 19.61 0.15
C THR A 54 6.63 19.87 1.59
N ASP A 55 6.99 21.02 2.15
CA ASP A 55 6.55 21.45 3.50
C ASP A 55 5.02 21.50 3.62
N ARG A 56 4.32 21.77 2.50
CA ARG A 56 2.84 21.82 2.44
C ARG A 56 2.20 20.49 2.83
N ALA A 57 2.87 19.38 2.58
CA ALA A 57 2.35 18.04 2.87
C ALA A 57 2.77 17.53 4.26
N HIS A 58 3.56 18.30 5.01
CA HIS A 58 4.08 17.89 6.31
C HIS A 58 2.97 17.75 7.37
N ASP A 59 1.99 18.65 7.36
CA ASP A 59 0.82 18.57 8.24
C ASP A 59 -0.09 17.39 7.86
N ALA A 60 -0.17 17.04 6.58
CA ALA A 60 -0.89 15.86 6.11
C ALA A 60 -0.29 14.54 6.64
N MET A 61 0.97 14.56 7.05
CA MET A 61 1.68 13.42 7.67
C MET A 61 1.66 13.45 9.19
N ALA A 62 0.93 14.37 9.83
CA ALA A 62 0.85 14.45 11.28
C ALA A 62 0.35 13.15 11.93
N PHE A 63 -0.51 12.38 11.25
CA PHE A 63 -1.02 11.10 11.74
C PHE A 63 0.05 10.01 11.91
N LEU A 64 1.23 10.18 11.29
CA LEU A 64 2.37 9.27 11.46
C LEU A 64 3.22 9.62 12.69
N ARG A 65 2.98 10.77 13.34
CA ARG A 65 3.75 11.22 14.51
C ARG A 65 3.11 10.75 15.80
N GLY A 66 3.97 10.42 16.77
CA GLY A 66 3.51 10.04 18.12
C GLY A 66 2.76 8.71 18.16
N LEU A 67 2.87 7.89 17.12
CA LEU A 67 2.33 6.54 17.14
C LEU A 67 3.03 5.70 18.20
N PRO A 68 2.31 4.84 18.94
CA PRO A 68 2.92 3.95 19.91
C PRO A 68 3.88 3.00 19.20
N VAL A 69 5.12 2.97 19.68
CA VAL A 69 6.13 2.00 19.21
C VAL A 69 5.81 0.66 19.87
N ARG A 70 5.77 -0.41 19.07
CA ARG A 70 5.61 -1.79 19.54
C ARG A 70 6.84 -2.60 19.18
N ALA A 71 7.25 -3.53 20.03
CA ALA A 71 8.31 -4.46 19.67
C ALA A 71 7.80 -5.41 18.57
N VAL A 72 8.71 -5.88 17.72
CA VAL A 72 8.37 -6.92 16.72
C VAL A 72 7.84 -8.17 17.42
N ASP A 73 8.39 -8.49 18.59
CA ASP A 73 7.98 -9.63 19.42
C ASP A 73 6.54 -9.50 19.96
N ASP A 74 5.97 -8.29 20.01
CA ASP A 74 4.57 -8.05 20.41
C ASP A 74 3.58 -8.28 19.26
N ALA A 75 4.07 -8.48 18.04
CA ALA A 75 3.22 -8.64 16.88
C ALA A 75 2.60 -10.05 16.85
N PRO A 76 1.33 -10.20 16.43
CA PRO A 76 0.69 -11.50 16.34
C PRO A 76 1.47 -12.41 15.40
N THR A 77 1.96 -13.54 15.90
CA THR A 77 2.48 -14.61 15.06
C THR A 77 1.33 -15.48 14.57
N THR A 78 1.43 -15.96 13.33
CA THR A 78 0.51 -16.97 12.80
C THR A 78 1.30 -18.24 12.48
N ASP A 79 0.79 -19.36 12.99
CA ASP A 79 1.26 -20.71 12.65
C ASP A 79 0.62 -21.22 11.34
N ALA A 80 -0.25 -20.41 10.71
CA ALA A 80 -0.86 -20.78 9.45
C ALA A 80 0.21 -21.07 8.40
N GLU A 81 -0.04 -22.10 7.58
CA GLU A 81 0.72 -22.35 6.37
C GLU A 81 0.82 -21.04 5.58
N ARG A 82 2.02 -20.66 5.14
CA ARG A 82 2.27 -19.37 4.50
C ARG A 82 2.36 -19.49 2.98
N SER A 83 1.49 -20.32 2.41
CA SER A 83 1.44 -20.55 0.97
C SER A 83 0.47 -19.58 0.29
N PHE A 84 0.70 -19.21 -0.97
CA PHE A 84 -0.25 -18.39 -1.72
C PHE A 84 -1.72 -18.94 -1.69
N PRO A 85 -1.96 -20.25 -1.85
CA PRO A 85 -3.29 -20.84 -1.68
C PRO A 85 -3.91 -20.61 -0.29
N SER A 86 -3.11 -20.68 0.77
CA SER A 86 -3.58 -20.43 2.13
C SER A 86 -4.04 -18.98 2.30
N MET A 87 -3.34 -18.00 1.71
CA MET A 87 -3.72 -16.59 1.77
C MET A 87 -5.04 -16.32 1.03
N VAL A 88 -5.22 -16.92 -0.15
CA VAL A 88 -6.48 -16.85 -0.90
C VAL A 88 -7.62 -17.48 -0.09
N THR A 89 -7.36 -18.62 0.57
CA THR A 89 -8.33 -19.30 1.44
C THR A 89 -8.70 -18.43 2.65
N ALA A 90 -7.71 -17.84 3.31
CA ALA A 90 -7.90 -16.96 4.46
C ALA A 90 -8.71 -15.69 4.14
N LEU A 91 -8.64 -15.19 2.90
CA LEU A 91 -9.52 -14.11 2.42
C LEU A 91 -10.97 -14.60 2.24
N ARG A 92 -11.16 -15.77 1.63
CA ARG A 92 -12.50 -16.36 1.45
C ARG A 92 -13.19 -16.67 2.77
N GLU A 93 -12.47 -17.22 3.73
CA GLU A 93 -12.97 -17.50 5.09
C GLU A 93 -13.38 -16.23 5.84
N ARG A 94 -12.76 -15.09 5.51
CA ARG A 94 -13.14 -13.76 6.03
C ARG A 94 -14.31 -13.12 5.26
N GLY A 95 -14.95 -13.86 4.36
CA GLY A 95 -16.11 -13.41 3.58
C GLY A 95 -15.77 -12.55 2.37
N PHE A 96 -14.51 -12.54 1.90
CA PHE A 96 -14.15 -11.86 0.66
C PHE A 96 -14.33 -12.78 -0.54
N ASP A 97 -15.14 -12.33 -1.51
CA ASP A 97 -15.18 -12.93 -2.85
C ASP A 97 -13.82 -12.80 -3.52
N THR A 98 -13.03 -13.87 -3.46
CA THR A 98 -11.63 -13.87 -3.88
C THR A 98 -11.40 -14.82 -5.05
N TYR A 99 -10.88 -14.28 -6.15
CA TYR A 99 -10.62 -14.97 -7.41
C TYR A 99 -9.12 -15.02 -7.67
N ASP A 100 -8.57 -16.21 -7.93
CA ASP A 100 -7.22 -16.41 -8.48
C ASP A 100 -7.38 -16.67 -9.99
N VAL A 101 -6.80 -15.80 -10.80
CA VAL A 101 -6.78 -15.94 -12.26
C VAL A 101 -5.37 -16.31 -12.69
N ASP A 102 -5.20 -17.51 -13.24
CA ASP A 102 -3.94 -17.94 -13.85
C ASP A 102 -3.74 -17.19 -15.19
N LEU A 103 -2.67 -16.40 -15.24
CA LEU A 103 -2.24 -15.62 -16.41
C LEU A 103 -0.95 -16.21 -17.01
N THR A 104 -0.58 -17.43 -16.63
CA THR A 104 0.69 -18.06 -17.02
C THR A 104 0.70 -18.34 -18.52
N THR A 105 1.48 -17.53 -19.25
CA THR A 105 1.78 -17.77 -20.66
C THR A 105 2.68 -18.98 -20.84
N ASP A 106 2.67 -19.59 -22.03
CA ASP A 106 3.56 -20.71 -22.33
C ASP A 106 5.04 -20.36 -22.20
N ARG A 107 5.40 -19.09 -22.49
CA ARG A 107 6.77 -18.60 -22.29
C ARG A 107 7.13 -18.59 -20.81
N ALA A 108 6.25 -18.07 -19.94
CA ALA A 108 6.47 -18.06 -18.50
C ALA A 108 6.59 -19.51 -17.98
N ARG A 109 5.70 -20.40 -18.42
CA ARG A 109 5.72 -21.83 -18.05
C ARG A 109 7.04 -22.51 -18.44
N ARG A 110 7.53 -22.30 -19.67
CA ARG A 110 8.82 -22.84 -20.13
C ARG A 110 10.02 -22.30 -19.36
N ALA A 111 9.91 -21.09 -18.84
CA ALA A 111 10.93 -20.46 -18.01
C ALA A 111 10.80 -20.80 -16.51
N GLY A 112 9.86 -21.67 -16.13
CA GLY A 112 9.64 -22.07 -14.74
C GLY A 112 8.88 -21.07 -13.88
N TYR A 113 8.22 -20.08 -14.49
CA TYR A 113 7.44 -19.06 -13.79
C TYR A 113 5.93 -19.34 -13.86
N ARG A 114 5.22 -18.93 -12.80
CA ARG A 114 3.77 -18.83 -12.74
C ARG A 114 3.38 -17.35 -12.64
N GLN A 115 2.38 -16.93 -13.40
CA GLN A 115 1.80 -15.59 -13.30
C GLN A 115 0.34 -15.72 -12.89
N THR A 116 -0.06 -15.03 -11.82
CA THR A 116 -1.45 -14.99 -11.35
C THR A 116 -1.87 -13.55 -11.11
N ARG A 117 -3.18 -13.29 -11.22
CA ARG A 117 -3.83 -12.10 -10.69
C ARG A 117 -4.87 -12.52 -9.66
N VAL A 118 -4.74 -12.01 -8.45
CA VAL A 118 -5.77 -12.14 -7.41
C VAL A 118 -6.68 -10.91 -7.45
N VAL A 119 -7.99 -11.15 -7.44
CA VAL A 119 -9.01 -10.10 -7.36
C VAL A 119 -9.89 -10.37 -6.14
N ALA A 120 -9.97 -9.38 -5.25
CA ALA A 120 -10.84 -9.40 -4.08
C ALA A 120 -11.60 -8.06 -3.96
N PRO A 121 -12.79 -7.91 -4.58
CA PRO A 121 -13.48 -6.62 -4.72
C PRO A 121 -13.83 -5.94 -3.39
N GLY A 122 -13.98 -6.72 -2.31
CA GLY A 122 -14.23 -6.18 -0.96
C GLY A 122 -13.01 -5.49 -0.32
N LEU A 123 -11.80 -5.70 -0.86
CA LEU A 123 -10.60 -4.99 -0.41
C LEU A 123 -10.55 -3.57 -0.97
N ASN A 124 -9.93 -2.65 -0.22
CA ASN A 124 -9.75 -1.28 -0.66
C ASN A 124 -8.45 -1.14 -1.45
N VAL A 125 -8.53 -0.69 -2.70
CA VAL A 125 -7.36 -0.44 -3.54
C VAL A 125 -6.79 0.94 -3.24
N ALA A 126 -5.49 1.02 -2.98
CA ALA A 126 -4.76 2.30 -3.03
C ALA A 126 -4.53 2.66 -4.50
N ASN A 127 -5.30 3.62 -5.01
CA ASN A 127 -5.19 4.07 -6.38
C ASN A 127 -4.24 5.26 -6.49
N LEU A 128 -3.35 5.23 -7.48
CA LEU A 128 -2.35 6.26 -7.73
C LEU A 128 -2.96 7.58 -8.21
N SER A 129 -4.13 7.54 -8.83
CA SER A 129 -4.80 8.76 -9.27
C SER A 129 -5.65 9.33 -8.14
N TYR A 130 -5.29 10.53 -7.67
CA TYR A 130 -6.08 11.24 -6.66
C TYR A 130 -7.50 11.56 -7.13
N GLU A 131 -7.78 11.66 -8.42
CA GLU A 131 -9.15 11.87 -8.93
C GLU A 131 -10.02 10.61 -8.77
N HIS A 132 -9.41 9.44 -8.62
CA HIS A 132 -10.09 8.15 -8.59
C HIS A 132 -9.92 7.48 -7.22
N ARG A 133 -10.40 8.16 -6.16
CA ARG A 133 -10.12 7.80 -4.75
C ARG A 133 -10.80 6.54 -4.22
N LEU A 134 -11.72 5.94 -4.99
CA LEU A 134 -12.45 4.70 -4.65
C LEU A 134 -13.07 4.69 -3.23
N LEU A 135 -13.54 5.83 -2.72
CA LEU A 135 -14.05 6.01 -1.34
C LEU A 135 -15.46 5.43 -1.09
N GLY A 136 -15.99 4.69 -2.06
CA GLY A 136 -17.33 4.10 -2.01
C GLY A 136 -17.38 2.80 -1.20
N ASN A 137 -16.25 2.18 -0.88
CA ASN A 137 -16.20 0.84 -0.31
C ASN A 137 -16.76 0.80 1.14
N ASP A 138 -17.69 -0.13 1.39
CA ASP A 138 -18.36 -0.28 2.69
C ASP A 138 -17.41 -0.68 3.82
N ARG A 139 -16.41 -1.51 3.54
CA ARG A 139 -15.37 -1.87 4.52
C ARG A 139 -14.59 -0.63 4.95
N LEU A 140 -14.17 0.21 4.00
CA LEU A 140 -13.46 1.47 4.32
C LEU A 140 -14.34 2.38 5.19
N ARG A 141 -15.60 2.56 4.83
CA ARG A 141 -16.54 3.40 5.59
C ARG A 141 -16.82 2.86 6.98
N SER A 142 -16.99 1.54 7.10
CA SER A 142 -17.27 0.88 8.38
C SER A 142 -16.07 0.98 9.31
N LEU A 143 -14.86 0.69 8.82
CA LEU A 143 -13.62 0.83 9.59
C LEU A 143 -13.37 2.29 10.00
N ALA A 144 -13.66 3.26 9.12
CA ALA A 144 -13.54 4.67 9.46
C ALA A 144 -14.50 5.09 10.59
N ARG A 145 -15.77 4.62 10.57
CA ARG A 145 -16.72 4.88 11.67
C ARG A 145 -16.28 4.21 12.96
N GLU A 146 -15.79 2.99 12.89
CA GLU A 146 -15.31 2.25 14.07
C GLU A 146 -14.11 2.96 14.71
N ALA A 147 -13.14 3.38 13.90
CA ALA A 147 -11.93 4.03 14.40
C ALA A 147 -12.14 5.49 14.84
N ASN A 148 -12.95 6.26 14.11
CA ASN A 148 -13.04 7.72 14.25
C ASN A 148 -14.43 8.23 14.66
N GLY A 149 -15.42 7.36 14.83
CA GLY A 149 -16.82 7.72 15.08
C GLY A 149 -17.56 8.36 13.89
N THR A 150 -16.83 8.81 12.85
CA THR A 150 -17.36 9.47 11.66
C THR A 150 -16.68 8.97 10.39
N VAL A 151 -17.32 9.17 9.23
CA VAL A 151 -16.68 8.95 7.94
C VAL A 151 -16.08 10.26 7.46
N SER A 152 -14.80 10.46 7.74
CA SER A 152 -13.98 11.54 7.15
C SER A 152 -12.83 10.92 6.37
N PHE A 153 -12.58 11.40 5.16
CA PHE A 153 -11.53 10.88 4.29
C PHE A 153 -10.39 11.90 4.14
N ASN A 154 -9.14 11.41 4.16
CA ASN A 154 -7.95 12.23 3.97
C ASN A 154 -8.04 13.07 2.67
N PRO A 155 -8.00 14.40 2.69
CA PRO A 155 -8.11 15.23 1.48
C PRO A 155 -6.84 15.21 0.60
N HIS A 156 -5.78 14.51 1.01
CA HIS A 156 -4.53 14.40 0.28
C HIS A 156 -4.45 13.07 -0.49
N PRO A 157 -3.64 13.00 -1.57
CA PRO A 157 -3.25 11.73 -2.19
C PRO A 157 -2.67 10.77 -1.15
N HIS A 158 -2.85 9.45 -1.27
CA HIS A 158 -2.26 8.55 -0.27
C HIS A 158 -0.72 8.67 -0.25
N PRO A 159 -0.03 8.54 0.89
CA PRO A 159 1.42 8.43 0.88
C PRO A 159 1.88 7.23 0.06
N ILE A 160 3.07 7.34 -0.52
CA ILE A 160 3.82 6.15 -0.92
C ILE A 160 4.55 5.60 0.29
N GLY A 161 4.70 4.28 0.29
CA GLY A 161 5.44 3.56 1.30
C GLY A 161 6.91 3.42 0.98
#